data_AF-A0AAW1GZQ9-F1
#
_entry.id   AF-A0AAW1GZQ9-F1
#
_cell.length_a   1.000
_cell.length_b   1.000
_cell.length_c   1.000
_cell.angle_alpha   90.00
_cell.angle_beta   90.00
_cell.angle_gamma   90.00
#
_symmetry.space_group_name_H-M   'P 1'
#
loop_
_entity.id
_entity.type
_entity.pdbx_description
1 polymer ?
#
loop_
_entity_poly.entity_id
_entity_poly.type
_entity_poly.pdbx_seq_one_letter_code
_entity_poly.pdbx_strand_id
1 'polypeptide(L)'
;MEAGYIHYQTRPMKTSVPDSSEEHLEQSLSLSMTATLDASGNLLVGSSRQFVGFDTDMDMHIVDQIWERTQEFFPALREFSVQNLTRESKVKVGLRPYMPDGRPMIGPIPTMQNVFVATGHEGAGLTLALATAEMVTWC
;
A
#
# COMPACT_ATOMS: atom_id res chain seq x y z
N MET A 1 5.74 0.86 12.87
CA MET A 1 6.07 1.67 11.66
C MET A 1 4.77 2.40 11.28
N GLU A 2 4.36 3.34 12.14
CA GLU A 2 2.98 3.89 12.22
C GLU A 2 2.97 5.43 12.20
N ALA A 3 4.14 6.08 12.24
CA ALA A 3 4.26 7.50 12.55
C ALA A 3 3.71 8.44 11.46
N GLY A 4 3.48 7.95 10.23
CA GLY A 4 2.85 8.72 9.16
C GLY A 4 1.31 8.73 9.19
N TYR A 5 0.66 7.83 9.94
CA TYR A 5 -0.80 7.65 9.90
C TYR A 5 -1.56 8.54 10.90
N ILE A 6 -0.90 8.99 11.97
CA ILE A 6 -1.58 9.64 13.11
C ILE A 6 -2.18 11.02 12.78
N HIS A 7 -1.74 11.67 11.70
CA HIS A 7 -2.21 13.02 11.35
C HIS A 7 -3.51 13.09 10.53
N TYR A 8 -4.08 11.96 10.07
CA TYR A 8 -5.33 12.01 9.31
C TYR A 8 -6.60 12.18 10.19
N GLN A 9 -6.54 11.82 11.47
CA GLN A 9 -7.74 11.64 12.32
C GLN A 9 -8.47 12.92 12.80
N THR A 10 -8.09 14.13 12.37
CA THR A 10 -8.68 15.37 12.94
C THR A 10 -9.41 16.30 11.97
N ARG A 11 -9.85 15.87 10.79
CA ARG A 11 -10.69 16.72 9.93
C ARG A 11 -12.17 16.32 10.02
N PRO A 12 -13.06 17.15 10.62
CA PRO A 12 -14.49 16.86 10.62
C PRO A 12 -15.01 16.92 9.18
N MET A 13 -15.83 15.95 8.82
CA MET A 13 -16.51 15.86 7.52
C MET A 13 -17.44 17.07 7.36
N LYS A 14 -17.00 18.10 6.62
CA LYS A 14 -17.84 19.25 6.27
C LYS A 14 -18.61 18.95 5.00
N THR A 15 -19.93 18.87 5.12
CA THR A 15 -20.88 18.95 4.01
C THR A 15 -21.05 20.41 3.57
N SER A 16 -20.49 20.80 2.42
CA SER A 16 -21.00 21.86 1.51
C SER A 16 -19.93 22.32 0.49
N VAL A 17 -20.25 22.17 -0.81
CA VAL A 17 -19.97 23.00 -2.02
C VAL A 17 -18.54 23.60 -2.24
N PRO A 18 -17.96 23.51 -3.45
CA PRO A 18 -16.51 23.47 -3.64
C PRO A 18 -15.86 24.87 -3.56
N ASP A 19 -14.82 24.96 -2.74
CA ASP A 19 -13.91 26.11 -2.69
C ASP A 19 -12.60 25.71 -3.35
N SER A 20 -12.11 26.57 -4.24
CA SER A 20 -10.96 26.42 -5.14
C SER A 20 -9.62 26.37 -4.41
N SER A 21 -9.45 25.35 -3.56
CA SER A 21 -8.26 25.05 -2.76
C SER A 21 -7.97 23.53 -2.73
N GLU A 22 -8.27 22.83 -3.83
CA GLU A 22 -7.94 21.41 -4.05
C GLU A 22 -6.48 21.19 -4.51
N GLU A 23 -5.64 22.23 -4.51
CA GLU A 23 -4.20 22.11 -4.65
C GLU A 23 -3.58 22.00 -3.24
N HIS A 24 -2.79 20.94 -3.01
CA HIS A 24 -2.18 20.47 -1.74
C HIS A 24 -2.84 19.24 -1.05
N LEU A 25 -3.32 18.27 -1.83
CA LEU A 25 -3.13 16.86 -1.46
C LEU A 25 -1.65 16.53 -1.67
N GLU A 26 -0.79 16.96 -0.75
CA GLU A 26 0.63 16.62 -0.83
C GLU A 26 0.80 15.10 -0.87
N GLN A 27 1.48 14.66 -1.91
CA GLN A 27 1.91 13.30 -2.19
C GLN A 27 2.80 12.82 -1.05
N SER A 28 2.20 12.33 0.04
CA SER A 28 2.93 11.76 1.17
C SER A 28 3.48 10.38 0.78
N LEU A 29 4.52 10.40 -0.04
CA LEU A 29 5.32 9.21 -0.34
C LEU A 29 5.96 8.73 0.97
N SER A 30 5.63 7.52 1.36
CA SER A 30 6.27 6.83 2.48
C SER A 30 7.08 5.66 1.96
N LEU A 31 8.37 5.63 2.33
CA LEU A 31 9.25 4.50 2.06
C LEU A 31 9.42 3.66 3.33
N SER A 32 9.17 2.38 3.18
CA SER A 32 9.43 1.36 4.20
C SER A 32 10.43 0.35 3.64
N MET A 33 11.19 -0.31 4.51
CA MET A 33 12.06 -1.41 4.11
C MET A 33 11.45 -2.74 4.56
N THR A 34 11.27 -3.65 3.60
CA THR A 34 10.88 -5.04 3.74
C THR A 34 11.78 -5.83 2.80
N ALA A 35 12.40 -6.89 3.31
CA ALA A 35 13.18 -7.83 2.53
C ALA A 35 12.71 -9.24 2.85
N THR A 36 12.38 -10.01 1.83
CA THR A 36 12.03 -11.43 1.96
C THR A 36 12.55 -12.20 0.76
N LEU A 37 12.60 -13.52 0.87
CA LEU A 37 12.85 -14.39 -0.27
C LEU A 37 11.52 -14.92 -0.81
N ASP A 38 11.42 -15.06 -2.12
CA ASP A 38 10.36 -15.87 -2.73
C ASP A 38 10.71 -17.37 -2.66
N ALA A 39 9.79 -18.23 -3.12
CA ALA A 39 9.99 -19.67 -3.12
C ALA A 39 11.16 -20.14 -4.02
N SER A 40 11.61 -19.31 -4.95
CA SER A 40 12.73 -19.56 -5.85
C SER A 40 14.05 -19.01 -5.31
N GLY A 41 14.05 -18.38 -4.13
CA GLY A 41 15.22 -17.77 -3.52
C GLY A 41 15.57 -16.38 -4.05
N ASN A 42 14.68 -15.73 -4.82
CA ASN A 42 14.90 -14.35 -5.24
C ASN A 42 14.65 -13.40 -4.07
N LEU A 43 15.54 -12.41 -3.91
CA LEU A 43 15.35 -11.34 -2.93
C LEU A 43 14.28 -10.36 -3.42
N LEU A 44 13.19 -10.27 -2.68
CA LEU A 44 12.13 -9.28 -2.84
C LEU A 44 12.40 -8.13 -1.87
N VAL A 45 12.50 -6.92 -2.39
CA VAL A 45 12.68 -5.69 -1.61
C VAL A 45 11.59 -4.68 -1.95
N GLY A 46 11.22 -3.90 -0.95
CA GLY A 46 10.16 -2.90 -1.03
C GLY A 46 10.01 -2.25 0.35
N SER A 47 8.98 -1.45 0.61
CA SER A 47 7.95 -1.00 -0.33
C SER A 47 7.67 0.49 -0.13
N SER A 48 7.08 1.11 -1.15
CA SER A 48 6.53 2.46 -1.06
C SER A 48 5.02 2.42 -0.80
N ARG A 49 4.51 3.55 -0.28
CA ARG A 49 3.09 3.89 -0.16
C ARG A 49 2.89 5.31 -0.62
N GLN A 50 1.86 5.54 -1.41
CA GLN A 50 1.46 6.85 -1.92
C GLN A 50 -0.05 6.85 -2.22
N PHE A 51 -0.69 8.00 -2.07
CA PHE A 51 -2.07 8.21 -2.45
C PHE A 51 -2.13 8.86 -3.84
N VAL A 52 -2.20 8.03 -4.88
CA VAL A 52 -2.23 8.45 -6.30
C VAL A 52 -3.46 7.92 -7.06
N GLY A 53 -4.51 7.55 -6.32
CA GLY A 53 -5.69 6.95 -6.91
C GLY A 53 -5.43 5.53 -7.43
N PHE A 54 -5.78 5.29 -8.68
CA PHE A 54 -5.63 3.99 -9.36
C PHE A 54 -4.43 3.95 -10.31
N ASP A 55 -3.54 4.94 -10.22
CA ASP A 55 -2.31 4.95 -10.99
C ASP A 55 -1.42 3.75 -10.61
N THR A 56 -0.98 3.01 -11.62
CA THR A 56 -0.09 1.85 -11.50
C THR A 56 1.18 2.01 -12.33
N ASP A 57 1.39 3.21 -12.89
CA ASP A 57 2.58 3.54 -13.62
C ASP A 57 3.80 3.49 -12.70
N MET A 58 4.90 3.00 -13.25
CA MET A 58 6.15 2.87 -12.53
C MET A 58 6.85 4.22 -12.45
N ASP A 59 7.07 4.70 -11.23
CA ASP A 59 7.92 5.87 -10.97
C ASP A 59 9.35 5.44 -10.67
N MET A 60 10.27 5.74 -11.58
CA MET A 60 11.70 5.44 -11.43
C MET A 60 12.33 6.13 -10.24
N HIS A 61 11.86 7.30 -9.83
CA HIS A 61 12.36 7.99 -8.65
C HIS A 61 12.12 7.16 -7.38
N ILE A 62 10.93 6.57 -7.25
CA ILE A 62 10.58 5.69 -6.12
C ILE A 62 11.40 4.40 -6.16
N VAL A 63 11.62 3.82 -7.34
CA VAL A 63 12.45 2.63 -7.51
C VAL A 63 13.89 2.89 -7.05
N ASP A 64 14.47 4.01 -7.47
CA ASP A 64 15.83 4.41 -7.07
C ASP A 64 15.92 4.59 -5.56
N GLN A 65 14.94 5.26 -4.93
CA GLN A 65 14.92 5.43 -3.48
C GLN A 65 14.77 4.11 -2.70
N ILE A 66 13.93 3.17 -3.17
CA ILE A 66 13.85 1.83 -2.58
C ILE A 66 15.19 1.10 -2.72
N TRP A 67 15.87 1.25 -3.86
CA TRP A 67 17.14 0.60 -4.12
C TRP A 67 18.28 1.17 -3.26
N GLU A 68 18.41 2.49 -3.17
CA GLU A 68 19.35 3.16 -2.28
C GLU A 68 19.15 2.71 -0.83
N ARG A 69 17.89 2.72 -0.37
CA ARG A 69 17.56 2.23 0.98
C ARG A 69 17.92 0.77 1.15
N THR A 70 17.66 -0.08 0.15
CA THR A 70 18.04 -1.49 0.17
C THR A 70 19.56 -1.66 0.33
N GLN A 71 20.36 -0.85 -0.35
CA GLN A 71 21.83 -0.87 -0.27
C GLN A 71 22.40 -0.38 1.07
N GLU A 72 21.61 0.32 1.89
CA GLU A 72 21.96 0.62 3.28
C GLU A 72 21.91 -0.64 4.15
N PHE A 73 20.91 -1.50 3.95
CA PHE A 73 20.75 -2.76 4.69
C PHE A 73 21.59 -3.91 4.12
N PHE A 74 21.84 -3.91 2.81
CA PHE A 74 22.58 -4.94 2.10
C PHE A 74 23.72 -4.30 1.28
N PRO A 75 24.86 -3.95 1.91
CA PRO A 75 25.94 -3.24 1.24
C PRO A 75 26.54 -3.96 0.02
N ALA A 76 26.48 -5.30 0.00
CA ALA A 76 26.92 -6.10 -1.15
C ALA A 76 26.13 -5.80 -2.43
N LEU A 77 24.92 -5.24 -2.32
CA LEU A 77 24.10 -4.85 -3.48
C LEU A 77 24.57 -3.55 -4.15
N ARG A 78 25.56 -2.85 -3.59
CA ARG A 78 26.14 -1.63 -4.19
C ARG A 78 26.87 -1.89 -5.51
N GLU A 79 27.29 -3.12 -5.74
CA GLU A 79 27.96 -3.54 -6.97
C GLU A 79 26.98 -3.77 -8.13
N PHE A 80 25.67 -3.77 -7.86
CA PHE A 80 24.62 -4.07 -8.84
C PHE A 80 23.86 -2.80 -9.25
N SER A 81 23.58 -2.67 -10.54
CA SER A 81 22.77 -1.57 -11.08
C SER A 81 21.28 -1.90 -11.03
N VAL A 82 20.49 -0.97 -10.50
CA VAL A 82 19.01 -1.03 -10.49
C VAL A 82 18.40 -1.13 -11.88
N GLN A 83 19.10 -0.65 -12.91
CA GLN A 83 18.67 -0.68 -14.32
C GLN A 83 18.52 -2.11 -14.86
N ASN A 84 19.23 -3.08 -14.28
CA ASN A 84 19.08 -4.48 -14.64
C ASN A 84 17.76 -5.07 -14.12
N LEU A 85 17.25 -4.57 -12.99
CA LEU A 85 15.98 -5.02 -12.39
C LEU A 85 14.77 -4.55 -13.20
N THR A 86 14.82 -3.32 -13.74
CA THR A 86 13.70 -2.74 -14.50
C THR A 86 13.56 -3.34 -15.89
N ARG A 87 14.67 -3.66 -16.56
CA ARG A 87 14.68 -4.31 -17.88
C ARG A 87 14.09 -5.72 -17.88
N GLU A 88 14.20 -6.42 -16.77
CA GLU A 88 13.69 -7.78 -16.59
C GLU A 88 12.24 -7.80 -16.06
N SER A 89 11.55 -6.65 -16.02
CA SER A 89 10.19 -6.51 -15.48
C SER A 89 10.05 -7.04 -14.05
N LYS A 90 11.11 -6.92 -13.22
CA LYS A 90 11.11 -7.38 -11.83
C LYS A 90 10.48 -6.39 -10.85
N VAL A 91 10.19 -5.17 -11.29
CA VAL A 91 9.48 -4.16 -10.51
C VAL A 91 7.98 -4.36 -10.67
N LYS A 92 7.25 -4.37 -9.55
CA LYS A 92 5.79 -4.49 -9.52
C LYS A 92 5.19 -3.34 -8.73
N VAL A 93 4.16 -2.72 -9.31
CA VAL A 93 3.32 -1.72 -8.65
C VAL A 93 1.95 -2.35 -8.40
N GLY A 94 1.35 -2.06 -7.24
CA GLY A 94 0.08 -2.64 -6.85
C GLY A 94 -0.73 -1.71 -5.96
N LEU A 95 -2.05 -1.78 -6.11
CA LEU A 95 -3.00 -0.98 -5.34
C LEU A 95 -3.38 -1.71 -4.05
N ARG A 96 -3.37 -0.98 -2.93
CA ARG A 96 -3.77 -1.50 -1.63
C ARG A 96 -5.17 -1.00 -1.29
N PRO A 97 -6.16 -1.88 -1.05
CA PRO A 97 -7.49 -1.44 -0.66
C PRO A 97 -7.42 -0.83 0.73
N TYR A 98 -7.55 0.48 0.82
CA TYR A 98 -7.40 1.26 2.05
C TYR A 98 -8.76 1.78 2.55
N MET A 99 -8.93 1.83 3.88
CA MET A 99 -10.08 2.48 4.53
C MET A 99 -9.61 3.70 5.32
N PRO A 100 -10.32 4.85 5.26
CA PRO A 100 -9.91 6.08 5.93
C PRO A 100 -9.74 5.98 7.45
N ASP A 101 -10.45 5.06 8.11
CA ASP A 101 -10.36 4.79 9.55
C ASP A 101 -9.30 3.72 9.89
N GLY A 102 -8.61 3.18 8.88
CA GLY A 102 -7.61 2.12 9.01
C GLY A 102 -8.17 0.74 9.32
N ARG A 103 -9.50 0.55 9.30
CA ARG A 103 -10.15 -0.71 9.66
C ARG A 103 -10.73 -1.39 8.43
N PRO A 104 -10.54 -2.72 8.25
CA PRO A 104 -11.20 -3.44 7.18
C PRO A 104 -12.72 -3.35 7.31
N MET A 105 -13.41 -3.21 6.18
CA MET A 105 -14.88 -3.28 6.11
C MET A 105 -15.27 -4.72 5.81
N ILE A 106 -15.83 -5.41 6.81
CA ILE A 106 -16.25 -6.81 6.74
C ILE A 106 -17.69 -6.93 7.27
N GLY A 107 -18.62 -7.40 6.44
CA GLY A 107 -20.01 -7.61 6.89
C GLY A 107 -21.06 -7.51 5.78
N PRO A 108 -22.35 -7.70 6.12
CA PRO A 108 -23.45 -7.63 5.16
C PRO A 108 -23.71 -6.18 4.69
N ILE A 109 -24.15 -6.01 3.46
CA ILE A 109 -24.59 -4.71 2.95
C ILE A 109 -26.06 -4.48 3.33
N PRO A 110 -26.42 -3.45 4.12
CA PRO A 110 -27.77 -3.31 4.70
C PRO A 110 -28.92 -3.27 3.70
N THR A 111 -28.66 -2.86 2.45
CA THR A 111 -29.67 -2.70 1.40
C THR A 111 -29.80 -3.91 0.47
N MET A 112 -28.98 -4.95 0.63
CA MET A 112 -28.91 -6.09 -0.28
C MET A 112 -28.92 -7.42 0.48
N GLN A 113 -29.83 -8.32 0.10
CA GLN A 113 -29.92 -9.63 0.71
C GLN A 113 -28.80 -10.56 0.20
N ASN A 114 -28.16 -11.30 1.11
CA ASN A 114 -27.08 -12.25 0.80
C ASN A 114 -25.85 -11.63 0.12
N VAL A 115 -25.58 -10.33 0.35
CA VAL A 115 -24.39 -9.65 -0.17
C VAL A 115 -23.53 -9.17 0.99
N PHE A 116 -22.24 -9.50 0.93
CA PHE A 116 -21.23 -9.15 1.92
C PHE A 116 -20.10 -8.35 1.28
N VAL A 117 -19.46 -7.49 2.06
CA VAL A 117 -18.20 -6.82 1.72
C VAL A 117 -17.10 -7.34 2.64
N ALA A 118 -15.89 -7.50 2.09
CA ALA A 118 -14.69 -7.89 2.83
C ALA A 118 -13.47 -7.23 2.15
N THR A 119 -13.18 -5.98 2.50
CA THR A 119 -12.12 -5.18 1.86
C THR A 119 -11.49 -4.20 2.86
N GLY A 120 -10.52 -3.41 2.41
CA GLY A 120 -9.92 -2.35 3.23
C GLY A 120 -8.72 -2.78 4.07
N HIS A 121 -8.15 -3.96 3.80
CA HIS A 121 -7.06 -4.54 4.60
C HIS A 121 -5.68 -3.91 4.37
N GLU A 122 -5.54 -2.95 3.46
CA GLU A 122 -4.26 -2.32 3.08
C GLU A 122 -3.17 -3.38 2.81
N GLY A 123 -2.01 -3.29 3.47
CA GLY A 123 -0.89 -4.22 3.38
C GLY A 123 -1.02 -5.42 4.32
N ALA A 124 -2.08 -5.53 5.12
CA ALA A 124 -2.32 -6.64 6.04
C ALA A 124 -3.24 -7.73 5.45
N GLY A 125 -3.70 -7.58 4.20
CA GLY A 125 -4.68 -8.48 3.58
C GLY A 125 -4.29 -9.96 3.61
N LEU A 126 -3.03 -10.29 3.32
CA LEU A 126 -2.56 -11.69 3.36
C LEU A 126 -2.58 -12.26 4.79
N THR A 127 -2.10 -11.49 5.76
CA THR A 127 -2.07 -11.90 7.17
C THR A 127 -3.47 -12.11 7.75
N LEU A 128 -4.42 -11.25 7.35
CA LEU A 128 -5.79 -11.26 7.87
C LEU A 128 -6.77 -12.09 7.04
N ALA A 129 -6.31 -12.74 5.96
CA ALA A 129 -7.18 -13.42 5.00
C ALA A 129 -8.07 -14.50 5.65
N LEU A 130 -7.46 -15.36 6.48
CA LEU A 130 -8.19 -16.47 7.11
C LEU A 130 -9.20 -15.99 8.16
N ALA A 131 -8.84 -15.01 8.98
CA ALA A 131 -9.75 -14.41 9.95
C ALA A 131 -10.93 -13.71 9.25
N THR A 132 -10.66 -13.03 8.14
CA THR A 132 -11.72 -12.41 7.32
C THR A 132 -12.65 -13.46 6.73
N ALA A 133 -12.11 -14.57 6.22
CA ALA A 133 -12.91 -15.67 5.71
C ALA A 133 -13.83 -16.26 6.79
N GLU A 134 -13.29 -16.50 7.99
CA GLU A 134 -14.07 -16.95 9.14
C GLU A 134 -15.23 -15.98 9.43
N MET A 135 -14.97 -14.67 9.57
CA MET A 135 -15.99 -13.66 9.83
C MET A 135 -17.12 -13.64 8.78
N VAL A 136 -16.79 -13.82 7.50
CA VAL A 136 -17.78 -13.84 6.42
C VAL A 136 -18.63 -15.12 6.47
N THR A 137 -18.04 -16.27 6.80
CA THR A 137 -18.77 -17.55 6.86
C THR A 137 -19.68 -17.71 8.08
N TRP A 138 -19.50 -16.90 9.12
CA TRP A 138 -20.30 -16.95 10.35
C TRP A 138 -21.61 -16.15 10.29
N CYS A 139 -21.88 -15.45 9.19
CA CYS A 139 -23.09 -14.65 8.98
C CYS A 139 -24.10 -15.38 8.09
#